data_AF-A0A4Y1ZI61-F1
#
_entry.id   AF-A0A4Y1ZI61-F1
#
_cell.length_a   1.000
_cell.length_b   1.000
_cell.length_c   1.000
_cell.angle_alpha   90.00
_cell.angle_beta   90.00
_cell.angle_gamma   90.00
#
_symmetry.space_group_name_H-M   'P 1'
#
loop_
_entity.id
_entity.type
_entity.pdbx_description
1 polymer ?
#
loop_
_entity_poly.entity_id
_entity_poly.type
_entity_poly.pdbx_seq_one_letter_code
_entity_poly.pdbx_strand_id
1 'polypeptide(L)'
;MVYYRFFNDFITFSTMTQSTGNAGDLGGSILPLMSPFDFFFFTDTLILLLLVVLRVARPCMERWHVRAIFTVFVSAIMIFIVNLSLAETDRPELLSRTFDRNYIVKYLGAYNFAIYDTIQNARSNAQRAMADSSDINDIQNFASRICSAESGLLCKGQGNECHIYLP
;
A
#
# COMPACT_ATOMS: atom_id res chain seq x y z
N MET A 1 12.80 -2.22 7.02
CA MET A 1 13.29 -3.09 8.10
C MET A 1 12.78 -2.65 9.46
N VAL A 2 13.15 -1.46 9.96
CA VAL A 2 12.69 -0.94 11.26
C VAL A 2 11.17 -0.91 11.38
N TYR A 3 10.49 -0.36 10.37
CA TYR A 3 9.03 -0.32 10.31
C TYR A 3 8.38 -1.72 10.40
N TYR A 4 8.82 -2.66 9.56
CA TYR A 4 8.30 -4.03 9.57
C TYR A 4 8.55 -4.74 10.91
N ARG A 5 9.73 -4.57 11.52
CA ARG A 5 10.06 -5.19 12.82
C ARG A 5 9.15 -4.68 13.95
N PHE A 6 8.79 -3.41 13.93
CA PHE A 6 7.97 -2.82 14.98
C PHE A 6 6.47 -3.02 14.76
N PHE A 7 5.99 -2.82 13.53
CA PHE A 7 4.56 -2.86 13.20
C PHE A 7 4.07 -4.21 12.65
N ASN A 8 4.99 -5.15 12.34
CA ASN A 8 4.69 -6.39 11.61
C ASN A 8 3.90 -6.17 10.30
N ASP A 9 4.03 -4.98 9.69
CA ASP A 9 3.35 -4.61 8.46
C ASP A 9 4.32 -3.92 7.49
N PHE A 10 3.96 -3.94 6.21
CA PHE A 10 4.68 -3.27 5.15
C PHE A 10 4.30 -1.80 5.09
N ILE A 11 5.29 -0.94 4.85
CA ILE A 11 5.04 0.48 4.70
C ILE A 11 4.27 0.72 3.40
N THR A 12 3.19 1.48 3.47
CA THR A 12 2.37 1.87 2.31
C THR A 12 2.70 3.30 1.88
N PHE A 13 2.45 3.62 0.63
CA PHE A 13 2.63 4.95 0.06
C PHE A 13 1.86 6.00 0.86
N SER A 14 0.63 5.70 1.27
CA SER A 14 -0.18 6.60 2.12
C SER A 14 0.50 6.86 3.47
N THR A 15 1.08 5.85 4.10
CA THR A 15 1.80 6.04 5.37
C THR A 15 3.09 6.83 5.18
N MET A 16 3.80 6.65 4.05
CA MET A 16 5.01 7.41 3.74
C MET A 16 4.73 8.91 3.56
N THR A 17 3.70 9.25 2.79
CA THR A 17 3.33 10.66 2.53
C THR A 17 2.81 11.34 3.79
N GLN A 18 1.97 10.66 4.59
CA GLN A 18 1.52 11.18 5.90
C GLN A 18 2.69 11.32 6.89
N SER A 19 3.60 10.36 6.93
CA SER A 19 4.78 10.42 7.81
C SER A 19 5.76 11.50 7.38
N THR A 20 5.83 11.85 6.09
CA THR A 20 6.67 12.96 5.61
C THR A 20 6.08 14.31 6.00
N GLY A 21 4.75 14.47 5.95
CA GLY A 21 4.05 15.68 6.38
C GLY A 21 4.11 15.92 7.90
N ASN A 22 4.11 14.85 8.69
CA ASN A 22 4.15 14.88 10.16
C ASN A 22 5.48 14.37 10.73
N ALA A 23 6.56 14.43 9.93
CA ALA A 23 7.85 13.80 10.27
C ALA A 23 8.48 14.35 11.56
N GLY A 24 8.19 15.61 11.91
CA GLY A 24 8.67 16.27 13.12
C GLY A 24 8.14 15.62 14.40
N ASP A 25 6.84 15.29 14.46
CA ASP A 25 6.21 14.71 15.65
C ASP A 25 6.47 13.20 15.78
N LEU A 26 6.66 12.52 14.65
CA LEU A 26 6.96 11.09 14.60
C LEU A 26 8.47 10.80 14.80
N GLY A 27 9.35 11.75 14.44
CA GLY A 27 10.80 11.60 14.47
C GLY A 27 11.37 11.34 15.86
N GLY A 28 10.78 11.94 16.91
CA GLY A 28 11.18 11.72 18.30
C GLY A 28 11.00 10.27 18.77
N SER A 29 10.07 9.54 18.16
CA SER A 29 9.78 8.14 18.48
C SER A 29 10.54 7.14 17.61
N ILE A 30 11.33 7.58 16.62
CA ILE A 30 12.07 6.65 15.73
C ILE A 30 13.38 6.18 16.40
N LEU A 31 14.07 7.06 17.13
CA LEU A 31 15.35 6.75 17.78
C LEU A 31 15.26 5.57 18.77
N PRO A 32 14.21 5.44 19.61
CA PRO A 32 14.05 4.30 20.51
C PRO A 32 13.72 2.98 19.79
N LEU A 33 13.18 3.06 18.56
CA LEU A 33 12.78 1.91 17.75
C LEU A 33 13.94 1.32 16.92
N MET A 34 15.02 2.09 16.77
CA MET A 34 16.23 1.65 16.09
C MET A 34 17.01 0.66 16.95
N SER A 35 17.38 -0.47 16.35
CA SER A 35 18.29 -1.42 16.96
C SER A 35 19.72 -1.04 16.61
N PRO A 36 20.70 -1.22 17.50
CA PRO A 36 22.12 -1.01 17.18
C PRO A 36 22.59 -1.80 15.95
N PHE A 37 21.96 -2.95 15.67
CA PHE A 37 22.30 -3.78 14.51
C PHE A 37 21.87 -3.17 13.17
N ASP A 38 20.95 -2.20 13.16
CA ASP A 38 20.47 -1.57 11.93
C ASP A 38 21.60 -0.77 11.22
N PHE A 39 22.66 -0.39 11.95
CA PHE A 39 23.84 0.25 11.36
C PHE A 39 24.61 -0.68 10.40
N PHE A 40 24.66 -1.99 10.69
CA PHE A 40 25.37 -2.95 9.84
C PHE A 40 24.74 -3.07 8.45
N PHE A 41 23.44 -2.79 8.32
CA PHE A 41 22.77 -2.78 7.01
C PHE A 41 23.40 -1.77 6.05
N PHE A 42 23.90 -0.64 6.54
CA PHE A 42 24.53 0.38 5.69
C PHE A 42 26.01 0.09 5.40
N THR A 43 26.55 -1.01 5.93
CA THR A 43 27.98 -1.32 5.80
C THR A 43 28.36 -1.63 4.36
N ASP A 44 27.53 -2.36 3.60
CA ASP A 44 27.80 -2.59 2.17
C ASP A 44 27.90 -1.28 1.39
N THR A 45 27.03 -0.33 1.69
CA THR A 45 26.92 0.94 0.98
C THR A 45 28.11 1.82 1.35
N LEU A 46 28.54 1.77 2.61
CA LEU A 46 29.73 2.47 3.09
C LEU A 46 31.02 1.87 2.50
N ILE A 47 31.10 0.54 2.36
CA ILE A 47 32.21 -0.16 1.70
C ILE A 47 32.26 0.20 0.22
N LEU A 48 31.12 0.17 -0.49
CA LEU A 48 31.03 0.56 -1.90
C LEU A 48 31.39 2.03 -2.09
N LEU A 49 30.88 2.92 -1.23
CA LEU A 49 31.23 4.34 -1.21
C LEU A 49 32.74 4.53 -1.03
N LEU A 50 33.34 3.82 -0.08
CA LEU A 50 34.77 3.91 0.22
C LEU A 50 35.61 3.35 -0.94
N LEU A 51 35.21 2.23 -1.56
CA LEU A 51 35.87 1.69 -2.76
C LEU A 51 35.85 2.67 -3.95
N VAL A 52 34.74 3.41 -4.11
CA VAL A 52 34.58 4.43 -5.15
C VAL A 52 35.42 5.69 -4.83
N VAL A 53 35.35 6.19 -3.59
CA VAL A 53 36.07 7.39 -3.14
C VAL A 53 37.58 7.17 -3.14
N LEU A 54 38.04 6.01 -2.66
CA LEU A 54 39.45 5.62 -2.72
C LEU A 54 39.92 5.22 -4.13
N ARG A 55 39.02 5.26 -5.13
CA ARG A 55 39.28 4.87 -6.54
C ARG A 55 39.96 3.50 -6.70
N VAL A 56 39.79 2.62 -5.73
CA VAL A 56 40.31 1.24 -5.77
C VAL A 56 39.56 0.44 -6.83
N ALA A 57 38.26 0.69 -6.95
CA ALA A 57 37.46 0.23 -8.07
C ALA A 57 37.54 1.26 -9.20
N ARG A 58 38.18 0.92 -10.32
CA ARG A 58 37.94 1.63 -11.58
C ARG A 58 36.73 0.97 -12.23
N PRO A 59 35.53 1.59 -12.20
CA PRO A 59 34.39 1.05 -12.92
C PRO A 59 34.76 1.01 -14.40
N CYS A 60 35.03 -0.19 -14.92
CA CYS A 60 35.16 -0.38 -16.36
C CYS A 60 33.80 -0.05 -16.96
N MET A 61 33.75 1.04 -17.72
CA MET A 61 32.55 1.45 -18.44
C MET A 61 32.43 0.58 -19.69
N GLU A 62 32.21 -0.71 -19.47
CA GLU A 62 31.91 -1.66 -20.54
C GLU A 62 30.59 -1.24 -21.18
N ARG A 63 30.54 -1.19 -22.51
CA ARG A 63 29.32 -0.78 -23.21
C ARG A 63 28.34 -1.93 -23.16
N TRP A 64 27.46 -1.90 -22.18
CA TRP A 64 26.41 -2.89 -22.00
C TRP A 64 25.60 -3.04 -23.29
N HIS A 65 25.45 -4.27 -23.77
CA HIS A 65 24.59 -4.56 -24.91
C HIS A 65 23.13 -4.33 -24.51
N VAL A 66 22.62 -3.12 -24.78
CA VAL A 66 21.24 -2.69 -24.45
C VAL A 66 20.19 -3.70 -24.95
N ARG A 67 20.46 -4.34 -26.09
CA ARG A 67 19.60 -5.42 -26.63
C ARG A 67 19.53 -6.64 -25.71
N ALA A 68 20.67 -7.07 -25.16
CA ALA A 68 20.73 -8.21 -24.24
C ALA A 68 19.99 -7.90 -22.93
N ILE A 69 20.20 -6.70 -22.37
CA ILE A 69 19.45 -6.22 -21.20
C ILE A 69 17.96 -6.23 -21.50
N PHE A 70 17.55 -5.62 -22.62
CA PHE A 70 16.13 -5.57 -23.01
C PHE A 70 15.52 -6.97 -23.15
N THR A 71 16.20 -7.91 -23.80
CA THR A 71 15.70 -9.29 -23.93
C THR A 71 15.54 -10.00 -22.59
N VAL A 72 16.45 -9.76 -21.64
CA VAL A 72 16.38 -10.33 -20.29
C VAL A 72 15.22 -9.73 -19.50
N PHE A 73 15.00 -8.42 -19.59
CA PHE A 73 13.88 -7.77 -18.93
C PHE A 73 12.53 -8.20 -19.51
N VAL A 74 12.43 -8.27 -20.84
CA VAL A 74 11.19 -8.73 -21.51
C VAL A 74 10.90 -10.19 -21.17
N SER A 75 11.92 -11.07 -21.17
CA SER A 75 11.71 -12.47 -20.78
C SER A 75 11.32 -12.60 -19.31
N ALA A 76 11.92 -11.82 -18.41
CA ALA A 76 11.55 -11.78 -16.99
C ALA A 76 10.09 -11.35 -16.80
N ILE A 77 9.64 -10.31 -17.50
CA ILE A 77 8.24 -9.85 -17.46
C ILE A 77 7.30 -10.93 -17.98
N MET A 78 7.64 -11.58 -19.10
CA MET A 78 6.82 -12.67 -19.66
C MET A 78 6.69 -13.84 -18.69
N ILE A 79 7.80 -14.28 -18.10
CA ILE A 79 7.82 -15.36 -17.10
C ILE A 79 6.99 -14.96 -15.88
N PHE A 80 7.10 -13.71 -15.42
CA PHE A 80 6.33 -13.18 -14.31
C PHE A 80 4.82 -13.18 -14.61
N ILE A 81 4.40 -12.72 -15.79
CA ILE A 81 2.99 -12.74 -16.20
C ILE A 81 2.46 -14.17 -16.21
N VAL A 82 3.20 -15.11 -16.82
CA VAL A 82 2.80 -16.52 -16.86
C VAL A 82 2.67 -17.09 -15.44
N ASN A 83 3.64 -16.81 -14.57
CA ASN A 83 3.60 -17.25 -13.17
C ASN A 83 2.42 -16.65 -12.41
N LEU A 84 2.12 -15.37 -12.62
CA LEU A 84 0.99 -14.66 -12.01
C LEU A 84 -0.35 -15.19 -12.52
N SER A 85 -0.49 -15.48 -13.81
CA SER A 85 -1.70 -16.07 -14.38
C SER A 85 -1.97 -17.48 -13.87
N LEU A 86 -0.92 -18.29 -13.68
CA LEU A 86 -1.02 -19.60 -13.05
C LEU A 86 -1.45 -19.48 -11.58
N ALA A 87 -0.91 -18.50 -10.84
CA ALA A 87 -1.28 -18.24 -9.45
C ALA A 87 -2.74 -17.76 -9.31
N GLU A 88 -3.22 -16.89 -10.20
CA GLU A 88 -4.62 -16.43 -10.21
C GLU A 88 -5.60 -17.58 -10.52
N THR A 89 -5.19 -18.54 -11.36
CA THR A 89 -6.01 -19.73 -11.66
C THR A 89 -6.14 -20.65 -10.45
N ASP A 90 -5.08 -20.81 -9.66
CA ASP A 90 -5.09 -21.62 -8.44
C ASP A 90 -5.84 -20.93 -7.28
N ARG A 91 -5.79 -19.60 -7.24
CA ARG A 91 -6.38 -18.76 -6.19
C ARG A 91 -7.05 -17.53 -6.82
N PRO A 92 -8.34 -17.62 -7.19
CA PRO A 92 -9.04 -16.49 -7.78
C PRO A 92 -9.10 -15.32 -6.79
N GLU A 93 -8.97 -14.10 -7.31
CA GLU A 93 -9.01 -12.82 -6.58
C GLU A 93 -7.74 -12.43 -5.81
N LEU A 94 -6.56 -12.88 -6.24
CA LEU A 94 -5.29 -12.59 -5.56
C LEU A 94 -4.98 -11.09 -5.45
N LEU A 95 -5.38 -10.31 -6.47
CA LEU A 95 -5.10 -8.88 -6.61
C LEU A 95 -6.34 -7.98 -6.50
N SER A 96 -7.54 -8.57 -6.56
CA SER A 96 -8.80 -7.82 -6.58
C SER A 96 -9.46 -7.70 -5.21
N ARG A 97 -9.26 -8.69 -4.34
CA ARG A 97 -9.72 -8.63 -2.95
C ARG A 97 -8.57 -8.14 -2.09
N THR A 98 -8.80 -7.11 -1.28
CA THR A 98 -7.84 -6.57 -0.30
C THR A 98 -7.53 -7.61 0.79
N PHE A 99 -6.96 -8.74 0.42
CA PHE A 99 -6.45 -9.71 1.37
C PHE A 99 -5.24 -9.11 2.06
N ASP A 100 -5.13 -9.48 3.33
CA ASP A 100 -4.00 -9.23 4.23
C ASP A 100 -2.70 -9.01 3.44
N ARG A 101 -2.10 -7.81 3.60
CA ARG A 101 -0.95 -7.30 2.85
C ARG A 101 0.21 -8.31 2.82
N ASN A 102 0.31 -9.18 3.83
CA ASN A 102 1.25 -10.29 3.89
C ASN A 102 1.15 -11.26 2.70
N TYR A 103 -0.05 -11.56 2.20
CA TYR A 103 -0.23 -12.45 1.06
C TYR A 103 0.24 -11.81 -0.24
N ILE A 104 -0.09 -10.55 -0.49
CA ILE A 104 0.36 -9.84 -1.69
C ILE A 104 1.89 -9.77 -1.70
N VAL A 105 2.52 -9.43 -0.57
CA VAL A 105 3.97 -9.38 -0.48
C VAL A 105 4.62 -10.76 -0.61
N LYS A 106 3.99 -11.82 -0.12
CA LYS A 106 4.52 -13.19 -0.25
C LYS A 106 4.60 -13.66 -1.71
N TYR A 107 3.64 -13.29 -2.56
CA TYR A 107 3.60 -13.74 -3.95
C TYR A 107 4.21 -12.75 -4.94
N LEU A 108 4.05 -11.43 -4.72
CA LEU A 108 4.58 -10.40 -5.63
C LEU A 108 5.93 -9.85 -5.17
N GLY A 109 6.29 -9.98 -3.89
CA GLY A 109 7.45 -9.33 -3.29
C GLY A 109 7.19 -7.87 -2.90
N ALA A 110 7.99 -7.38 -1.95
CA ALA A 110 7.78 -6.06 -1.33
C ALA A 110 7.86 -4.89 -2.34
N TYR A 111 8.70 -5.00 -3.36
CA TYR A 111 8.86 -3.97 -4.38
C TYR A 111 7.61 -3.84 -5.27
N ASN A 112 7.09 -4.97 -5.76
CA ASN A 112 5.88 -4.98 -6.59
C ASN A 112 4.65 -4.55 -5.78
N PHE A 113 4.58 -4.93 -4.49
CA PHE A 113 3.56 -4.43 -3.57
C PHE A 113 3.58 -2.89 -3.45
N ALA A 114 4.76 -2.28 -3.30
CA ALA A 114 4.86 -0.82 -3.20
C ALA A 114 4.35 -0.09 -4.46
N ILE A 115 4.61 -0.65 -5.65
CA ILE A 115 4.09 -0.12 -6.93
C ILE A 115 2.57 -0.25 -6.98
N TYR A 116 2.04 -1.44 -6.68
CA TYR A 116 0.60 -1.70 -6.64
C TYR A 116 -0.11 -0.75 -5.66
N ASP A 117 0.42 -0.60 -4.45
CA ASP A 117 -0.13 0.27 -3.40
C ASP A 117 -0.13 1.75 -3.84
N THR A 118 0.94 2.22 -4.51
CA THR A 118 1.00 3.59 -5.03
C THR A 118 -0.08 3.84 -6.08
N ILE A 119 -0.27 2.91 -7.02
CA ILE A 119 -1.29 3.02 -8.07
C ILE A 119 -2.69 2.99 -7.46
N GLN A 120 -2.95 2.08 -6.53
CA GLN A 120 -4.23 1.95 -5.86
C GLN A 120 -4.55 3.19 -5.01
N ASN A 121 -3.54 3.74 -4.31
CA ASN A 121 -3.67 4.98 -3.55
C ASN A 121 -4.01 6.16 -4.46
N ALA A 122 -3.33 6.28 -5.61
CA ALA A 122 -3.62 7.32 -6.60
C ALA A 122 -5.05 7.22 -7.15
N ARG A 123 -5.51 6.00 -7.48
CA ARG A 123 -6.90 5.75 -7.93
C ARG A 123 -7.92 6.12 -6.86
N SER A 124 -7.70 5.70 -5.61
CA SER A 124 -8.61 6.00 -4.49
C SER A 124 -8.65 7.50 -4.20
N ASN A 125 -7.52 8.20 -4.24
CA ASN A 125 -7.48 9.64 -4.07
C ASN A 125 -8.19 10.38 -5.21
N ALA A 126 -8.01 9.91 -6.46
CA ALA A 126 -8.73 10.45 -7.61
C ALA A 126 -10.25 10.25 -7.47
N GLN A 127 -10.71 9.06 -7.07
CA GLN A 127 -12.12 8.80 -6.80
C GLN A 127 -12.69 9.68 -5.69
N ARG A 128 -11.95 9.88 -4.59
CA ARG A 128 -12.36 10.80 -3.51
C ARG A 128 -12.43 12.25 -3.96
N ALA A 129 -11.51 12.69 -4.80
CA ALA A 129 -11.48 14.06 -5.31
C ALA A 129 -12.56 14.32 -6.38
N MET A 130 -12.96 13.27 -7.11
CA MET A 130 -14.03 13.31 -8.13
C MET A 130 -15.41 12.98 -7.56
N ALA A 131 -15.51 12.54 -6.30
CA ALA A 131 -16.79 12.28 -5.64
C ALA A 131 -17.54 13.60 -5.49
N ASP A 132 -18.73 13.68 -6.08
CA ASP A 132 -19.57 14.87 -6.02
C ASP A 132 -20.51 14.82 -4.81
N SER A 133 -20.79 15.98 -4.25
CA SER A 133 -21.72 16.14 -3.12
C SER A 133 -23.16 15.71 -3.45
N SER A 134 -23.51 15.58 -4.74
CA SER A 134 -24.81 15.12 -5.19
C SER A 134 -25.09 13.65 -4.85
N ASP A 135 -24.07 12.79 -4.76
CA ASP A 135 -24.19 11.40 -4.29
C ASP A 135 -24.61 11.34 -2.81
N ILE A 136 -24.34 12.39 -2.03
CA ILE A 136 -24.78 12.49 -0.62
C ILE A 136 -26.30 12.61 -0.54
N ASN A 137 -26.98 13.25 -1.51
CA ASN A 137 -28.43 13.37 -1.50
C ASN A 137 -29.13 12.02 -1.74
N ASP A 138 -28.55 11.15 -2.57
CA ASP A 138 -29.07 9.80 -2.79
C ASP A 138 -28.86 8.93 -1.55
N ILE A 139 -27.72 9.06 -0.87
CA ILE A 139 -27.46 8.41 0.42
C ILE A 139 -28.41 8.96 1.50
N GLN A 140 -28.66 10.26 1.55
CA GLN A 140 -29.55 10.88 2.53
C GLN A 140 -31.02 10.51 2.27
N ASN A 141 -31.44 10.41 1.00
CA ASN A 141 -32.75 9.89 0.62
C ASN A 141 -32.89 8.39 0.92
N PHE A 142 -31.85 7.59 0.69
CA PHE A 142 -31.85 6.17 1.03
C PHE A 142 -31.90 5.95 2.55
N ALA A 143 -31.08 6.67 3.31
CA ALA A 143 -31.09 6.66 4.78
C ALA A 143 -32.44 7.13 5.33
N SER A 144 -33.03 8.20 4.76
CA SER A 144 -34.37 8.68 5.13
C SER A 144 -35.46 7.67 4.76
N ARG A 145 -35.30 6.91 3.68
CA ARG A 145 -36.22 5.82 3.30
C ARG A 145 -36.12 4.61 4.23
N ILE A 146 -34.92 4.24 4.67
CA ILE A 146 -34.75 3.19 5.69
C ILE A 146 -35.30 3.66 7.02
N CYS A 147 -34.95 4.86 7.47
CA CYS A 147 -35.43 5.42 8.72
C CYS A 147 -36.95 5.60 8.71
N SER A 148 -37.55 6.00 7.58
CA SER A 148 -39.01 6.06 7.42
C SER A 148 -39.68 4.68 7.31
N ALA A 149 -39.06 3.70 6.65
CA ALA A 149 -39.58 2.32 6.59
C ALA A 149 -39.49 1.59 7.94
N GLU A 150 -38.42 1.82 8.69
CA GLU A 150 -38.19 1.28 10.03
C GLU A 150 -39.06 2.00 11.07
N SER A 151 -39.25 3.32 10.94
CA SER A 151 -40.29 4.04 11.70
C SER A 151 -41.72 3.60 11.32
N GLY A 152 -41.95 3.09 10.10
CA GLY A 152 -43.24 2.49 9.74
C GLY A 152 -43.55 1.16 10.43
N LEU A 153 -42.50 0.41 10.85
CA LEU A 153 -42.62 -0.82 11.64
C LEU A 153 -42.54 -0.56 13.15
N LEU A 154 -41.77 0.45 13.59
CA LEU A 154 -41.62 0.81 15.01
C LEU A 154 -42.71 1.79 15.50
N CYS A 155 -43.24 2.68 14.66
CA CYS A 155 -44.28 3.65 15.03
C CYS A 155 -45.71 3.13 14.81
N LYS A 156 -45.89 1.89 14.34
CA LYS A 156 -47.24 1.27 14.28
C LYS A 156 -47.77 0.87 15.66
N GLY A 157 -46.99 1.10 16.72
CA GLY A 157 -47.32 0.68 18.09
C GLY A 157 -47.33 1.75 19.18
N GLN A 158 -46.64 2.89 19.06
CA GLN A 158 -46.60 3.88 20.16
C GLN A 158 -46.48 5.32 19.65
N GLY A 159 -47.23 6.20 20.32
CA GLY A 159 -47.37 7.61 19.97
C GLY A 159 -46.05 8.39 20.02
N ASN A 160 -45.86 9.16 18.96
CA ASN A 160 -45.17 10.46 18.86
C ASN A 160 -43.74 10.67 19.36
N GLU A 161 -43.01 9.69 19.89
CA GLU A 161 -41.58 9.88 20.22
C GLU A 161 -40.72 8.69 19.78
N CYS A 162 -39.84 8.93 18.79
CA CYS A 162 -38.94 7.92 18.24
C CYS A 162 -37.52 8.15 18.80
N HIS A 163 -37.13 7.40 19.82
CA HIS A 163 -35.77 7.40 20.35
C HIS A 163 -34.91 6.38 19.59
N ILE A 164 -33.82 6.84 18.98
CA ILE A 164 -32.86 6.00 18.29
C ILE A 164 -31.99 5.32 19.36
N TYR A 165 -32.17 4.01 19.56
CA TYR A 165 -31.22 3.17 20.29
C TYR A 165 -30.34 2.44 19.27
N LEU A 166 -29.06 2.81 19.19
CA LEU A 166 -28.05 1.98 18.54
C LEU A 166 -27.66 0.83 19.50
N PRO A 167 -27.59 -0.43 19.05
CA PRO A 167 -26.87 -1.48 19.76
C PRO A 167 -25.34 -1.31 19.66
#